data_AF-A0A238DSI8-F1
#
_entry.id   AF-A0A238DSI8-F1
#
_cell.length_a   1.000
_cell.length_b   1.000
_cell.length_c   1.000
_cell.angle_alpha   90.00
_cell.angle_beta   90.00
_cell.angle_gamma   90.00
#
_symmetry.space_group_name_H-M   'P 1'
#
loop_
_entity.id
_entity.type
_entity.pdbx_description
1 polymer ?
#
loop_
_entity_poly.entity_id
_entity_poly.type
_entity_poly.pdbx_seq_one_letter_code
_entity_poly.pdbx_strand_id
1 'polypeptide(L)'
;MQAIDQRHLMPRVTDPGTHAQQLAYLRAWRSETIETTTSYAGNPAVADLHDAAQAAGIRSSAAVPLKDAQGHVFAVLILFGRYPGVFETPSARTFLAALGLLVSERQHETSREQRFAPISAERRHALRDRLYRGALELHYQPVVDLRCGKPDLVEALARLRLEDGTLASPAEFLPGFGATELVRLFRDGLHQALTQLQAWDAQGLKLVVSLNLPPAVLIHPDCSTWDP
;
A
#
# COMPACT_ATOMS: atom_id res chain seq x y z
N MET A 1 -9.14 -23.11 -23.38
CA MET A 1 -8.50 -21.80 -23.62
C MET A 1 -8.02 -21.29 -22.27
N GLN A 2 -6.71 -21.40 -22.02
CA GLN A 2 -6.07 -21.28 -20.69
C GLN A 2 -6.19 -19.85 -20.13
N ALA A 3 -6.50 -19.77 -18.84
CA ALA A 3 -6.57 -18.53 -18.08
C ALA A 3 -5.21 -17.85 -18.01
N ILE A 4 -5.16 -16.56 -18.35
CA ILE A 4 -3.98 -15.72 -18.18
C ILE A 4 -3.83 -15.44 -16.68
N ASP A 5 -2.81 -16.05 -16.10
CA ASP A 5 -2.40 -15.92 -14.71
C ASP A 5 -1.82 -14.52 -14.45
N GLN A 6 -2.62 -13.63 -13.85
CA GLN A 6 -2.25 -12.25 -13.53
C GLN A 6 -1.29 -12.11 -12.33
N ARG A 7 -0.77 -13.21 -11.76
CA ARG A 7 0.28 -13.17 -10.72
C ARG A 7 1.57 -12.46 -11.17
N HIS A 8 1.72 -12.17 -12.46
CA HIS A 8 2.90 -11.57 -13.08
C HIS A 8 2.79 -10.05 -13.31
N LEU A 9 1.58 -9.45 -13.19
CA LEU A 9 1.38 -8.03 -13.54
C LEU A 9 1.70 -7.07 -12.39
N MET A 10 1.73 -7.55 -11.15
CA MET A 10 2.29 -6.81 -10.02
C MET A 10 3.51 -7.57 -9.51
N PRO A 11 4.73 -7.06 -9.72
CA PRO A 11 5.91 -7.72 -9.20
C PRO A 11 5.80 -7.86 -7.69
N ARG A 12 6.00 -9.08 -7.19
CA ARG A 12 6.17 -9.34 -5.76
C ARG A 12 7.39 -8.55 -5.29
N VAL A 13 7.17 -7.60 -4.38
CA VAL A 13 8.22 -6.71 -3.82
C VAL A 13 9.36 -7.50 -3.13
N THR A 14 9.13 -8.78 -2.81
CA THR A 14 10.03 -9.63 -2.05
C THR A 14 10.95 -10.54 -2.87
N ASP A 15 10.92 -10.50 -4.21
CA ASP A 15 11.76 -11.38 -5.02
C ASP A 15 13.03 -10.66 -5.51
N PRO A 16 14.21 -10.92 -4.90
CA PRO A 16 15.46 -10.19 -5.18
C PRO A 16 15.99 -10.39 -6.62
N GLY A 17 15.37 -11.26 -7.44
CA GLY A 17 15.73 -11.51 -8.83
C GLY A 17 14.80 -10.91 -9.90
N THR A 18 13.72 -10.20 -9.54
CA THR A 18 12.76 -9.70 -10.54
C THR A 18 13.15 -8.35 -11.14
N HIS A 19 12.84 -8.16 -12.44
CA HIS A 19 12.92 -6.88 -13.19
C HIS A 19 12.21 -5.70 -12.49
N ALA A 20 11.40 -6.00 -11.46
CA ALA A 20 10.83 -5.05 -10.50
C ALA A 20 11.84 -4.00 -10.00
N GLN A 21 13.09 -4.40 -9.74
CA GLN A 21 14.11 -3.45 -9.26
C GLN A 21 14.42 -2.34 -10.27
N GLN A 22 14.10 -2.53 -11.54
CA GLN A 22 14.35 -1.58 -12.61
C GLN A 22 13.13 -0.72 -12.94
N LEU A 23 12.05 -0.80 -12.16
CA LEU A 23 10.90 0.09 -12.31
C LEU A 23 11.21 1.46 -11.73
N ALA A 24 10.93 2.52 -12.51
CA ALA A 24 11.26 3.90 -12.12
C ALA A 24 10.71 4.27 -10.74
N TYR A 25 9.50 3.80 -10.38
CA TYR A 25 8.90 4.09 -9.07
C TYR A 25 9.57 3.35 -7.90
N LEU A 26 10.06 2.12 -8.11
CA LEU A 26 10.83 1.40 -7.08
C LEU A 26 12.27 1.92 -6.96
N ARG A 27 12.82 2.48 -8.03
CA ARG A 27 14.09 3.21 -7.96
C ARG A 27 13.90 4.53 -7.22
N ALA A 28 12.89 5.32 -7.56
CA ALA A 28 12.61 6.61 -6.93
C ALA A 28 12.35 6.46 -5.41
N TRP A 29 11.67 5.39 -5.01
CA TRP A 29 11.48 5.07 -3.60
C TRP A 29 12.80 4.85 -2.85
N ARG A 30 13.78 4.19 -3.48
CA ARG A 30 15.07 3.83 -2.86
C ARG A 30 16.11 4.94 -2.95
N SER A 31 16.19 5.62 -4.10
CA SER A 31 17.14 6.70 -4.32
C SER A 31 16.67 8.03 -3.74
N GLU A 32 15.36 8.14 -3.47
CA GLU A 32 14.68 9.38 -3.10
C GLU A 32 14.86 10.52 -4.12
N THR A 33 15.16 10.16 -5.37
CA THR A 33 15.31 11.07 -6.50
C THR A 33 14.23 10.83 -7.55
N ILE A 34 14.02 11.83 -8.42
CA ILE A 34 13.11 11.69 -9.56
C ILE A 34 13.72 10.73 -10.57
N GLU A 35 13.03 9.63 -10.82
CA GLU A 35 13.45 8.59 -11.76
C GLU A 35 12.50 8.56 -12.96
N THR A 36 13.05 8.29 -14.14
CA THR A 36 12.25 8.23 -15.37
C THR A 36 12.44 6.88 -16.07
N THR A 37 11.43 6.51 -16.87
CA THR A 37 11.58 5.56 -17.98
C THR A 37 11.39 6.34 -19.26
N THR A 38 12.49 6.65 -19.92
CA THR A 38 12.52 7.48 -21.13
C THR A 38 11.72 6.84 -22.26
N SER A 39 11.77 5.53 -22.43
CA SER A 39 10.99 4.78 -23.41
C SER A 39 10.70 3.38 -22.91
N TYR A 40 9.43 2.98 -22.81
CA TYR A 40 9.08 1.57 -22.54
C TYR A 40 9.42 0.66 -23.73
N ALA A 41 9.48 1.20 -24.95
CA ALA A 41 9.85 0.44 -26.15
C ALA A 41 11.35 0.22 -26.28
N GLY A 42 12.14 1.22 -25.90
CA GLY A 42 13.59 1.19 -26.03
C GLY A 42 14.32 0.68 -24.79
N ASN A 43 13.61 0.27 -23.74
CA ASN A 43 14.23 -0.08 -22.46
C ASN A 43 14.10 -1.59 -22.16
N PRO A 44 15.16 -2.39 -22.38
CA PRO A 44 15.12 -3.83 -22.13
C PRO A 44 14.89 -4.16 -20.65
N ALA A 45 15.17 -3.23 -19.75
CA ALA A 45 14.96 -3.37 -18.31
C ALA A 45 13.49 -3.56 -17.89
N VAL A 46 12.57 -3.13 -18.75
CA VAL A 46 11.12 -3.16 -18.50
C VAL A 46 10.38 -3.85 -19.65
N ALA A 47 11.06 -4.78 -20.33
CA ALA A 47 10.52 -5.50 -21.49
C ALA A 47 9.18 -6.19 -21.19
N ASP A 48 9.03 -6.76 -19.98
CA ASP A 48 7.80 -7.44 -19.55
C ASP A 48 6.58 -6.50 -19.50
N LEU A 49 6.80 -5.19 -19.37
CA LEU A 49 5.74 -4.18 -19.35
C LEU A 49 5.48 -3.54 -20.71
N HIS A 50 6.27 -3.89 -21.74
CA HIS A 50 6.22 -3.25 -23.05
C HIS A 50 4.83 -3.31 -23.67
N ASP A 51 4.28 -4.51 -23.84
CA ASP A 51 3.00 -4.74 -24.52
C ASP A 51 1.84 -4.09 -23.75
N ALA A 52 1.86 -4.21 -22.42
CA ALA A 52 0.84 -3.62 -21.55
C ALA A 52 0.87 -2.09 -21.60
N ALA A 53 2.06 -1.47 -21.50
CA ALA A 53 2.23 -0.03 -21.63
C ALA A 53 1.82 0.43 -23.04
N GLN A 54 2.18 -0.33 -24.08
CA GLN A 54 1.86 0.00 -25.46
C GLN A 54 0.35 0.04 -25.68
N ALA A 55 -0.36 -1.00 -25.25
CA ALA A 55 -1.81 -1.13 -25.32
C ALA A 55 -2.54 -0.01 -24.57
N ALA A 56 -1.99 0.44 -23.44
CA ALA A 56 -2.51 1.57 -22.66
C ALA A 56 -2.16 2.96 -23.23
N GLY A 57 -1.43 3.04 -24.36
CA GLY A 57 -0.99 4.31 -24.95
C GLY A 57 0.15 5.00 -24.17
N ILE A 58 0.80 4.27 -23.26
CA ILE A 58 1.92 4.74 -22.44
C ILE A 58 3.23 4.48 -23.21
N ARG A 59 4.11 5.47 -23.26
CA ARG A 59 5.42 5.38 -23.94
C ARG A 59 6.59 5.76 -23.04
N SER A 60 6.35 6.56 -22.00
CA SER A 60 7.35 6.94 -21.00
C SER A 60 6.68 7.12 -19.63
N SER A 61 7.48 7.18 -18.57
CA SER A 61 7.01 7.52 -17.24
C SER A 61 8.03 8.33 -16.44
N ALA A 62 7.52 9.07 -15.46
CA ALA A 62 8.31 9.71 -14.41
C ALA A 62 7.77 9.29 -13.05
N ALA A 63 8.66 9.05 -12.11
CA ALA A 63 8.37 8.72 -10.73
C ALA A 63 8.97 9.81 -9.84
N VAL A 64 8.10 10.51 -9.12
CA VAL A 64 8.45 11.62 -8.24
C VAL A 64 8.26 11.17 -6.79
N PRO A 65 9.32 11.04 -5.99
CA PRO A 65 9.18 10.70 -4.58
C PRO A 65 8.55 11.87 -3.84
N LEU A 66 7.57 11.57 -2.99
CA LEU A 66 6.89 12.52 -2.13
C LEU A 66 7.43 12.35 -0.70
N LYS A 67 7.84 13.46 -0.10
CA LYS A 67 8.55 13.46 1.19
C LYS A 67 7.70 14.07 2.28
N ASP A 68 7.85 13.54 3.50
CA ASP A 68 7.26 14.11 4.71
C ASP A 68 8.11 15.28 5.26
N ALA A 69 7.67 15.86 6.38
CA ALA A 69 8.35 16.99 7.03
C ALA A 69 9.73 16.62 7.60
N GLN A 70 10.00 15.33 7.77
CA GLN A 70 11.28 14.79 8.22
C GLN A 70 12.19 14.44 7.04
N GLY A 71 11.70 14.59 5.80
CA GLY A 71 12.43 14.30 4.57
C GLY A 71 12.33 12.85 4.10
N HIS A 72 11.54 12.00 4.77
CA HIS A 72 11.37 10.60 4.39
C HIS A 72 10.36 10.46 3.26
N VAL A 73 10.65 9.56 2.32
CA VAL A 73 9.69 9.21 1.25
C VAL A 73 8.54 8.39 1.83
N PHE A 74 7.32 8.88 1.71
CA PHE A 74 6.11 8.16 2.13
C PHE A 74 5.29 7.64 0.96
N ALA A 75 5.48 8.20 -0.24
CA ALA A 75 4.79 7.79 -1.47
C ALA A 75 5.61 8.14 -2.73
N VAL A 76 5.23 7.57 -3.87
CA VAL A 76 5.76 7.95 -5.18
C VAL A 76 4.61 8.32 -6.10
N LEU A 77 4.65 9.53 -6.65
CA LEU A 77 3.74 9.98 -7.70
C LEU A 77 4.27 9.51 -9.06
N ILE A 78 3.46 8.77 -9.80
CA ILE A 78 3.83 8.27 -11.14
C ILE A 78 3.06 9.06 -12.20
N LEU A 79 3.77 9.61 -13.17
CA LEU A 79 3.21 10.26 -14.35
C LEU A 79 3.53 9.44 -15.59
N PHE A 80 2.54 9.27 -16.47
CA PHE A 80 2.69 8.53 -17.72
C PHE A 80 2.64 9.49 -18.92
N GLY A 81 3.54 9.27 -19.87
CA GLY A 81 3.70 10.07 -21.08
C GLY A 81 3.32 9.29 -22.33
N ARG A 82 2.64 9.95 -23.27
CA ARG A 82 2.30 9.40 -24.60
C ARG A 82 3.47 9.41 -25.58
N TYR A 83 4.54 10.14 -25.26
CA TYR A 83 5.73 10.24 -26.11
C TYR A 83 6.97 9.79 -25.35
N PRO A 84 7.89 9.05 -26.00
CA PRO A 84 9.21 8.79 -25.43
C PRO A 84 9.92 10.11 -25.08
N GLY A 85 10.64 10.13 -23.96
CA GLY A 85 11.50 11.24 -23.56
C GLY A 85 10.80 12.52 -23.08
N VAL A 86 9.47 12.56 -23.00
CA VAL A 86 8.72 13.77 -22.61
C VAL A 86 9.14 14.34 -21.25
N PHE A 87 9.61 13.47 -20.33
CA PHE A 87 10.06 13.85 -18.99
C PHE A 87 11.55 14.19 -18.88
N GLU A 88 12.31 14.09 -19.97
CA GLU A 88 13.76 14.34 -19.97
C GLU A 88 14.11 15.80 -20.21
N THR A 89 13.17 16.60 -20.72
CA THR A 89 13.42 18.01 -21.00
C THR A 89 13.68 18.79 -19.70
N PRO A 90 14.54 19.84 -19.72
CA PRO A 90 14.77 20.65 -18.52
C PRO A 90 13.48 21.21 -17.91
N SER A 91 12.56 21.69 -18.75
CA SER A 91 11.25 22.18 -18.31
C SER A 91 10.41 21.10 -17.64
N ALA A 92 10.41 19.88 -18.19
CA ALA A 92 9.71 18.76 -17.56
C ALA A 92 10.35 18.36 -16.23
N ARG A 93 11.69 18.34 -16.14
CA ARG A 93 12.40 18.07 -14.88
C ARG A 93 12.09 19.10 -13.80
N THR A 94 12.09 20.39 -14.15
CA THR A 94 11.68 21.48 -13.24
C THR A 94 10.22 21.33 -12.82
N PHE A 95 9.33 21.04 -13.77
CA PHE A 95 7.91 20.81 -13.49
C PHE A 95 7.70 19.64 -12.52
N LEU A 96 8.38 18.50 -12.74
CA LEU A 96 8.30 17.33 -11.86
C LEU A 96 8.79 17.65 -10.44
N ALA A 97 9.88 18.41 -10.32
CA ALA A 97 10.40 18.85 -9.02
C ALA A 97 9.41 19.78 -8.31
N ALA A 98 8.87 20.78 -9.01
CA ALA A 98 7.87 21.70 -8.46
C ALA A 98 6.59 20.96 -8.04
N LEU A 99 6.14 20.00 -8.86
CA LEU A 99 4.98 19.16 -8.56
C LEU A 99 5.20 18.32 -7.31
N GLY A 100 6.37 17.68 -7.19
CA GLY A 100 6.74 16.90 -6.01
C GLY A 100 6.73 17.75 -4.73
N LEU A 101 7.26 18.98 -4.80
CA LEU A 101 7.27 19.91 -3.68
C LEU A 101 5.85 20.35 -3.29
N LEU A 102 5.03 20.76 -4.25
CA LEU A 102 3.65 21.21 -4.00
C LEU A 102 2.77 20.10 -3.42
N VAL A 103 2.89 18.87 -3.92
CA VAL A 103 2.13 17.72 -3.42
C VAL A 103 2.61 17.34 -2.02
N SER A 104 3.94 17.35 -1.80
CA SER A 104 4.51 17.13 -0.47
C SER A 104 3.99 18.19 0.50
N GLU A 105 4.10 19.49 0.21
CA GLU A 105 3.61 20.58 1.08
C GLU A 105 2.11 20.48 1.39
N ARG A 106 1.25 20.21 0.40
CA ARG A 106 -0.18 20.02 0.68
C ARG A 106 -0.43 18.87 1.63
N GLN A 107 0.31 17.77 1.48
CA GLN A 107 0.21 16.67 2.42
C GLN A 107 0.77 17.07 3.80
N HIS A 108 1.77 17.96 3.89
CA HIS A 108 2.19 18.53 5.18
C HIS A 108 1.08 19.36 5.82
N GLU A 109 0.35 20.19 5.06
CA GLU A 109 -0.78 20.96 5.57
C GLU A 109 -1.91 20.06 6.04
N THR A 110 -2.30 19.07 5.22
CA THR A 110 -3.30 18.06 5.60
C THR A 110 -2.82 17.21 6.78
N SER A 111 -1.53 16.89 6.88
CA SER A 111 -0.94 16.17 8.02
C SER A 111 -0.75 17.04 9.26
N ARG A 112 -0.70 18.37 9.12
CA ARG A 112 -0.75 19.34 10.23
C ARG A 112 -2.17 19.48 10.77
N GLU A 113 -3.17 19.38 9.91
CA GLU A 113 -4.58 19.31 10.31
C GLU A 113 -4.95 17.92 10.85
N GLN A 114 -4.38 16.85 10.28
CA GLN A 114 -4.45 15.46 10.78
C GLN A 114 -3.38 15.16 11.84
N ARG A 115 -2.65 16.18 12.31
CA ARG A 115 -1.79 16.05 13.49
C ARG A 115 -2.77 15.83 14.62
N PHE A 116 -3.01 14.56 14.91
CA PHE A 116 -3.97 14.08 15.89
C PHE A 116 -3.93 15.06 17.05
N ALA A 117 -5.05 15.76 17.30
CA ALA A 117 -5.23 16.42 18.58
C ALA A 117 -4.76 15.40 19.62
N PRO A 118 -3.76 15.73 20.46
CA PRO A 118 -3.03 14.75 21.24
C PRO A 118 -4.05 13.82 21.90
N ILE A 119 -4.09 12.56 21.48
CA ILE A 119 -5.10 11.63 21.98
C ILE A 119 -4.88 11.59 23.48
N SER A 120 -5.91 11.98 24.23
CA SER A 120 -5.82 12.07 25.69
C SER A 120 -5.33 10.72 26.23
N ALA A 121 -4.56 10.74 27.32
CA ALA A 121 -4.08 9.51 27.93
C ALA A 121 -5.23 8.53 28.23
N GLU A 122 -6.38 9.08 28.63
CA GLU A 122 -7.64 8.36 28.83
C GLU A 122 -8.13 7.67 27.55
N ARG A 123 -8.20 8.41 26.43
CA ARG A 123 -8.67 7.84 25.16
C ARG A 123 -7.70 6.79 24.62
N ARG A 124 -6.39 6.99 24.76
CA ARG A 124 -5.39 5.96 24.43
C ARG A 124 -5.59 4.71 25.28
N HIS A 125 -5.77 4.87 26.59
CA HIS A 125 -6.01 3.75 27.48
C HIS A 125 -7.29 2.98 27.12
N ALA A 126 -8.39 3.70 26.85
CA ALA A 126 -9.65 3.09 26.43
C ALA A 126 -9.49 2.28 25.13
N LEU A 127 -8.88 2.86 24.09
CA LEU A 127 -8.64 2.15 22.81
C LEU A 127 -7.79 0.90 23.00
N ARG A 128 -6.73 0.98 23.83
CA ARG A 128 -5.88 -0.17 24.16
C ARG A 128 -6.68 -1.25 24.87
N ASP A 129 -7.44 -0.88 25.90
CA ASP A 129 -8.28 -1.82 26.65
C ASP A 129 -9.29 -2.54 25.72
N ARG A 130 -9.93 -1.82 24.78
CA ARG A 130 -10.79 -2.44 23.77
C ARG A 130 -10.06 -3.48 22.93
N LEU A 131 -8.86 -3.18 22.45
CA LEU A 131 -8.04 -4.14 21.70
C LEU A 131 -7.75 -5.38 22.55
N TYR A 132 -7.26 -5.20 23.78
CA TYR A 132 -6.91 -6.30 24.68
C TYR A 132 -8.11 -7.18 25.06
N ARG A 133 -9.32 -6.62 25.09
CA ARG A 133 -10.58 -7.35 25.29
C ARG A 133 -11.11 -8.07 24.04
N GLY A 134 -10.38 -8.05 22.93
CA GLY A 134 -10.77 -8.73 21.71
C GLY A 134 -11.87 -8.02 20.93
N ALA A 135 -12.01 -6.70 21.08
CA ALA A 135 -13.00 -5.90 20.35
C ALA A 135 -12.59 -5.56 18.90
N LEU A 136 -11.58 -6.26 18.36
CA LEU A 136 -11.16 -6.14 16.97
C LEU A 136 -12.12 -6.92 16.08
N GLU A 137 -12.52 -6.30 14.98
CA GLU A 137 -13.31 -6.91 13.92
C GLU A 137 -12.69 -6.63 12.56
N LEU A 138 -12.75 -7.62 11.67
CA LEU A 138 -12.39 -7.43 10.26
C LEU A 138 -13.61 -7.19 9.40
N HIS A 139 -13.57 -6.10 8.64
CA HIS A 139 -14.48 -5.87 7.52
C HIS A 139 -13.76 -6.21 6.22
N TYR A 140 -14.48 -6.73 5.22
CA TYR A 140 -13.88 -7.18 3.97
C TYR A 140 -14.37 -6.35 2.80
N GLN A 141 -13.44 -5.70 2.11
CA GLN A 141 -13.73 -4.89 0.93
C GLN A 141 -13.32 -5.65 -0.34
N PRO A 142 -14.27 -5.98 -1.23
CA PRO A 142 -13.96 -6.63 -2.50
C PRO A 142 -13.06 -5.77 -3.39
N VAL A 143 -12.06 -6.41 -4.00
CA VAL A 143 -11.24 -5.85 -5.07
C VAL A 143 -11.65 -6.56 -6.36
N VAL A 144 -12.25 -5.81 -7.28
CA VAL A 144 -12.80 -6.35 -8.52
C VAL A 144 -11.77 -6.28 -9.64
N ASP A 145 -11.48 -7.40 -10.31
CA ASP A 145 -10.76 -7.37 -11.58
C ASP A 145 -11.67 -6.76 -12.65
N LEU A 146 -11.31 -5.56 -13.12
CA LEU A 146 -12.10 -4.79 -14.10
C LEU A 146 -12.22 -5.47 -15.47
N ARG A 147 -11.38 -6.47 -15.78
CA ARG A 147 -11.44 -7.22 -17.05
C ARG A 147 -12.51 -8.31 -17.01
N CYS A 148 -12.63 -9.00 -15.89
CA CYS A 148 -13.56 -10.14 -15.75
C CYS A 148 -14.78 -9.84 -14.87
N GLY A 149 -14.78 -8.72 -14.14
CA GLY A 149 -15.85 -8.31 -13.23
C GLY A 149 -15.95 -9.17 -11.96
N LYS A 150 -14.96 -10.02 -11.67
CA LYS A 150 -15.00 -10.95 -10.54
C LYS A 150 -14.25 -10.40 -9.32
N PRO A 151 -14.84 -10.51 -8.11
CA PRO A 151 -14.18 -10.13 -6.86
C PRO A 151 -13.43 -11.32 -6.24
N ASP A 152 -12.37 -11.80 -6.89
CA ASP A 152 -11.61 -12.96 -6.40
C ASP A 152 -10.63 -12.58 -5.25
N LEU A 153 -10.52 -11.30 -4.92
CA LEU A 153 -9.67 -10.72 -3.87
C LEU A 153 -10.51 -9.84 -2.94
N VAL A 154 -10.25 -9.94 -1.64
CA VAL A 154 -10.80 -9.04 -0.62
C VAL A 154 -9.70 -8.44 0.23
N GLU A 155 -9.80 -7.16 0.56
CA GLU A 155 -8.96 -6.51 1.56
C GLU A 155 -9.63 -6.61 2.93
N ALA A 156 -8.90 -7.13 3.91
CA ALA A 156 -9.31 -7.17 5.31
C ALA A 156 -8.93 -5.86 6.03
N LEU A 157 -9.95 -5.13 6.47
CA LEU A 157 -9.85 -3.83 7.09
C LEU A 157 -10.27 -3.88 8.56
N ALA A 158 -9.35 -3.54 9.44
CA ALA A 158 -9.61 -3.52 10.89
C ALA A 158 -10.65 -2.46 11.29
N ARG A 159 -11.52 -2.85 12.22
CA ARG A 159 -12.46 -1.99 12.95
C ARG A 159 -12.36 -2.32 14.43
N LEU A 160 -12.43 -1.30 15.27
CA LEU A 160 -12.39 -1.49 16.72
C LEU A 160 -13.74 -1.11 17.31
N ARG A 161 -14.43 -2.07 17.92
CA ARG A 161 -15.72 -1.81 18.58
C ARG A 161 -15.50 -1.10 19.90
N LEU A 162 -16.03 0.11 20.02
CA LEU A 162 -15.98 0.94 21.22
C LEU A 162 -17.01 0.48 22.26
N GLU A 163 -16.94 1.06 23.47
CA GLU A 163 -17.85 0.70 24.58
C GLU A 163 -19.31 1.03 24.28
N ASP A 164 -19.57 2.12 23.58
CA ASP A 164 -20.90 2.53 23.12
C ASP A 164 -21.43 1.69 21.93
N GLY A 165 -20.65 0.70 21.49
CA GLY A 165 -20.99 -0.22 20.39
C GLY A 165 -20.65 0.32 19.00
N THR A 166 -20.18 1.56 18.87
CA THR A 166 -19.74 2.13 17.59
C THR A 166 -18.44 1.51 17.11
N LEU A 167 -18.16 1.60 15.80
CA LEU A 167 -16.94 1.08 15.19
C LEU A 167 -15.98 2.23 14.87
N ALA A 168 -14.82 2.22 15.51
CA ALA A 168 -13.72 3.12 15.18
C ALA A 168 -12.93 2.59 13.98
N SER A 169 -12.64 3.48 13.05
CA SER A 169 -11.77 3.23 11.90
C SER A 169 -10.27 3.27 12.29
N PRO A 170 -9.37 2.72 11.46
CA PRO A 170 -7.93 2.74 11.73
C PRO A 170 -7.38 4.14 11.99
N ALA A 171 -7.88 5.16 11.29
CA ALA A 171 -7.45 6.55 11.50
C ALA A 171 -7.77 7.05 12.93
N GLU A 172 -8.80 6.52 13.57
CA GLU A 172 -9.21 6.91 14.92
C GLU A 172 -8.44 6.19 16.03
N PHE A 173 -8.04 4.92 15.81
CA PHE A 173 -7.43 4.11 16.86
C PHE A 173 -5.91 3.89 16.71
N LEU A 174 -5.37 3.80 15.49
CA LEU A 174 -3.94 3.58 15.26
C LEU A 174 -3.02 4.61 15.93
N PRO A 175 -3.36 5.91 16.02
CA PRO A 175 -2.49 6.88 16.68
C PRO A 175 -2.43 6.70 18.19
N GLY A 176 -3.36 5.94 18.78
CA GLY A 176 -3.34 5.57 20.19
C GLY A 176 -2.50 4.32 20.49
N PHE A 177 -1.97 3.65 19.46
CA PHE A 177 -1.26 2.38 19.56
C PHE A 177 0.25 2.55 19.41
N GLY A 178 1.00 1.87 20.27
CA GLY A 178 2.44 1.70 20.11
C GLY A 178 2.77 0.44 19.32
N ALA A 179 4.07 0.13 19.19
CA ALA A 179 4.53 -1.06 18.48
C ALA A 179 3.89 -2.37 19.00
N THR A 180 3.76 -2.50 20.32
CA THR A 180 3.15 -3.67 20.96
C THR A 180 1.69 -3.85 20.55
N GLU A 181 0.91 -2.78 20.55
CA GLU A 181 -0.49 -2.83 20.13
C GLU A 181 -0.63 -3.10 18.63
N LEU A 182 0.25 -2.54 17.78
CA LEU A 182 0.24 -2.82 16.34
C LEU A 182 0.55 -4.29 16.03
N VAL A 183 1.50 -4.89 16.76
CA VAL A 183 1.80 -6.33 16.68
C VAL A 183 0.59 -7.16 17.06
N ARG A 184 -0.06 -6.83 18.18
CA ARG A 184 -1.26 -7.54 18.63
C ARG A 184 -2.42 -7.40 17.66
N LEU A 185 -2.71 -6.18 17.21
CA LEU A 185 -3.74 -5.89 16.22
C LEU A 185 -3.55 -6.74 14.96
N PHE A 186 -2.33 -6.82 14.45
CA PHE A 186 -2.02 -7.63 13.27
C PHE A 186 -2.23 -9.12 13.55
N ARG A 187 -1.75 -9.64 14.67
CA ARG A 187 -1.90 -11.07 15.03
C ARG A 187 -3.37 -11.46 15.19
N ASP A 188 -4.13 -10.67 15.95
CA ASP A 188 -5.57 -10.90 16.15
C ASP A 188 -6.31 -10.83 14.80
N GLY A 189 -5.94 -9.88 13.94
CA GLY A 189 -6.48 -9.77 12.58
C GLY A 189 -6.12 -10.96 11.70
N LEU A 190 -4.88 -11.44 11.73
CA LEU A 190 -4.43 -12.61 10.98
C LEU A 190 -5.24 -13.86 11.35
N HIS A 191 -5.43 -14.11 12.64
CA HIS A 191 -6.27 -15.22 13.12
C HIS A 191 -7.71 -15.12 12.64
N GLN A 192 -8.32 -13.93 12.71
CA GLN A 192 -9.68 -13.71 12.20
C GLN A 192 -9.77 -13.91 10.68
N ALA A 193 -8.79 -13.41 9.92
CA ALA A 193 -8.76 -13.55 8.47
C ALA A 193 -8.61 -15.00 8.03
N LEU A 194 -7.75 -15.78 8.69
CA LEU A 194 -7.58 -17.20 8.40
C LEU A 194 -8.84 -18.01 8.73
N THR A 195 -9.49 -17.70 9.86
CA THR A 195 -10.77 -18.31 10.23
C THR A 195 -11.86 -18.00 9.19
N GLN A 196 -11.94 -16.75 8.73
CA GLN A 196 -12.89 -16.35 7.71
C GLN A 196 -12.60 -16.98 6.35
N LEU A 197 -11.33 -17.10 5.98
CA LEU A 197 -10.91 -17.75 4.74
C LEU A 197 -11.32 -19.23 4.73
N GLN A 198 -11.12 -19.95 5.84
CA GLN A 198 -11.59 -21.33 5.99
C GLN A 198 -13.12 -21.44 5.88
N ALA A 199 -13.87 -20.50 6.46
CA ALA A 199 -15.32 -20.46 6.39
C ALA A 199 -15.82 -20.25 4.94
N TRP A 200 -15.17 -19.37 4.18
CA TRP A 200 -15.47 -19.15 2.76
C TRP A 200 -15.09 -20.36 1.89
N ASP A 201 -13.94 -20.97 2.16
CA ASP A 201 -13.50 -22.18 1.47
C ASP A 201 -14.52 -23.32 1.64
N ALA A 202 -15.07 -23.49 2.84
CA ALA A 202 -16.11 -24.48 3.14
C ALA A 202 -17.44 -24.19 2.41
N GLN A 203 -17.71 -22.93 2.08
CA GLN A 203 -18.86 -22.49 1.29
C GLN A 203 -18.59 -22.56 -0.23
N GLY A 204 -17.40 -23.01 -0.65
CA GLY A 204 -16.99 -23.06 -2.05
C GLY A 204 -16.54 -21.71 -2.63
N LEU A 205 -16.41 -20.67 -1.80
CA LEU A 205 -15.89 -19.36 -2.20
C LEU A 205 -14.37 -19.37 -2.13
N LYS A 206 -13.72 -19.42 -3.30
CA LYS A 206 -12.26 -19.36 -3.43
C LYS A 206 -11.79 -17.91 -3.52
N LEU A 207 -11.65 -17.26 -2.38
CA LEU A 207 -11.21 -15.87 -2.27
C LEU A 207 -9.75 -15.77 -1.79
N VAL A 208 -9.05 -14.74 -2.25
CA VAL A 208 -7.77 -14.32 -1.68
C VAL A 208 -8.04 -13.22 -0.66
N VAL A 209 -7.39 -13.28 0.51
CA VAL A 209 -7.45 -12.21 1.52
C VAL A 209 -6.13 -11.46 1.56
N SER A 210 -6.20 -10.13 1.45
CA SER A 210 -5.08 -9.23 1.70
C SER A 210 -5.18 -8.64 3.11
N LEU A 211 -4.07 -8.63 3.84
CA LEU A 211 -3.93 -8.01 5.16
C LEU A 211 -2.86 -6.92 5.13
N ASN A 212 -3.13 -5.82 5.81
CA ASN A 212 -2.18 -4.73 5.98
C ASN A 212 -1.16 -5.09 7.08
N LEU A 213 0.14 -5.00 6.76
CA LEU A 213 1.23 -5.38 7.64
C LEU A 213 1.98 -4.13 8.14
N PRO A 214 1.88 -3.76 9.43
CA PRO A 214 2.61 -2.63 9.97
C PRO A 214 4.13 -2.85 9.94
N PRO A 215 4.96 -1.80 9.72
CA PRO A 215 6.42 -1.92 9.77
C PRO A 215 6.97 -2.50 11.08
N ALA A 216 6.31 -2.21 12.21
CA ALA A 216 6.66 -2.76 13.52
C ALA A 216 6.56 -4.30 13.57
N VAL A 217 5.68 -4.89 12.76
CA VAL A 217 5.55 -6.35 12.64
C VAL A 217 6.65 -6.93 11.76
N LEU A 218 6.96 -6.27 10.64
CA LEU A 218 8.00 -6.72 9.70
C LEU A 218 9.38 -6.89 10.35
N ILE A 219 9.69 -6.05 11.33
CA ILE A 219 10.97 -6.09 12.06
C ILE A 219 10.93 -7.00 13.29
N HIS A 220 9.77 -7.60 13.62
CA HIS A 220 9.65 -8.49 14.76
C HIS A 220 10.35 -9.83 14.45
N PRO A 221 11.25 -10.34 15.31
CA PRO A 221 12.05 -11.54 15.02
C PRO A 221 11.22 -12.76 14.62
N ASP A 222 10.06 -12.92 15.27
CA ASP A 222 9.17 -14.06 15.08
C ASP A 222 8.07 -13.84 14.03
N CYS A 223 8.14 -12.76 13.23
CA CYS A 223 7.08 -12.41 12.28
C CYS A 223 6.75 -13.55 11.30
N SER A 224 7.72 -14.39 10.93
CA SER A 224 7.54 -15.52 10.01
C SER A 224 7.13 -16.82 10.69
N THR A 225 7.18 -16.89 12.02
CA THR A 225 6.98 -18.10 12.82
C THR A 225 5.77 -18.01 13.76
N TRP A 226 4.99 -16.94 13.67
CA TRP A 226 3.74 -16.83 14.43
C TRP A 226 2.74 -17.89 13.96
N ASP A 227 2.54 -18.88 14.84
CA ASP A 227 1.62 -19.97 14.63
C ASP A 227 0.17 -19.42 14.54
N PRO A 228 -0.58 -19.77 13.49
CA PRO A 228 -1.99 -19.45 13.37
C PRO A 228 -2.86 -20.18 14.42
#